data_AF-A0A0C9W8U3-F1
#
_entry.id   AF-A0A0C9W8U3-F1
#
_cell.length_a   1.000
_cell.length_b   1.000
_cell.length_c   1.000
_cell.angle_alpha   90.00
_cell.angle_beta   90.00
_cell.angle_gamma   90.00
#
_symmetry.space_group_name_H-M   'P 1'
#
loop_
_entity.id
_entity.type
_entity.pdbx_description
1 polymer ?
#
loop_
_entity_poly.entity_id
_entity_poly.type
_entity_poly.pdbx_seq_one_letter_code
_entity_poly.pdbx_strand_id
1 'polypeptide(L)'
;MPSPAIGPIETSTPSNLADVEATTRKEVLLVAALREAEERCAMYKKRVITLQAQAVLNEVYCNKLWFQLAFKEEKLANPDAPGKLVEDGLPRLLSGDEFYERVVEFTQWQKEKELEKAA
;
A
#
# COMPACT_ATOMS: atom_id res chain seq x y z
N MET A 1 -30.37 -48.85 36.70
CA MET A 1 -30.94 -47.75 35.91
C MET A 1 -29.85 -47.25 34.97
N PRO A 2 -29.95 -47.42 33.64
CA PRO A 2 -28.96 -46.85 32.73
C PRO A 2 -29.23 -45.35 32.55
N SER A 3 -28.16 -44.55 32.58
CA SER A 3 -28.17 -43.10 32.35
C SER A 3 -28.55 -42.78 30.90
N PRO A 4 -29.33 -41.73 30.61
CA PRO A 4 -29.63 -41.36 29.23
C PRO A 4 -28.34 -40.90 28.55
N ALA A 5 -27.99 -41.58 27.46
CA ALA A 5 -26.90 -41.18 26.59
C ALA A 5 -27.23 -39.82 25.98
N ILE A 6 -26.43 -38.81 26.31
CA ILE A 6 -26.48 -37.50 25.67
C ILE A 6 -25.92 -37.70 24.27
N GLY A 7 -26.81 -37.73 23.28
CA GLY A 7 -26.42 -37.77 21.87
C GLY A 7 -25.63 -36.52 21.46
N PRO A 8 -24.84 -36.58 20.38
CA PRO A 8 -24.11 -35.42 19.88
C PRO A 8 -25.09 -34.31 19.54
N ILE A 9 -24.85 -33.09 20.05
CA ILE A 9 -25.58 -31.91 19.61
C ILE A 9 -25.10 -31.64 18.18
N GLU A 10 -25.95 -31.90 17.19
CA GLU A 10 -25.72 -31.46 15.83
C GLU A 10 -25.75 -29.94 15.81
N THR A 11 -24.59 -29.30 15.94
CA THR A 11 -24.45 -27.88 15.64
C THR A 11 -24.47 -27.73 14.13
N SER A 12 -25.67 -27.77 13.56
CA SER A 12 -25.92 -27.21 12.24
C SER A 12 -25.35 -25.80 12.24
N THR A 13 -24.26 -25.58 11.51
CA THR A 13 -23.69 -24.25 11.31
C THR A 13 -24.78 -23.38 10.70
N PRO A 14 -25.34 -22.41 11.42
CA PRO A 14 -26.38 -21.59 10.83
C PRO A 14 -25.74 -20.69 9.77
N SER A 15 -26.30 -20.72 8.57
CA SER A 15 -26.39 -19.56 7.67
C SER A 15 -26.61 -18.29 8.51
N ASN A 16 -25.91 -17.19 8.19
CA ASN A 16 -25.88 -15.91 8.94
C ASN A 16 -26.90 -15.81 10.09
N LEU A 17 -26.43 -15.74 11.33
CA LEU A 17 -27.28 -15.68 12.53
C LEU A 17 -28.33 -14.56 12.48
N ALA A 18 -28.07 -13.52 11.69
CA ALA A 18 -28.97 -12.39 11.43
C ALA A 18 -30.22 -12.75 10.58
N ASP A 19 -30.20 -13.87 9.85
CA ASP A 19 -31.26 -14.36 8.96
C ASP A 19 -32.21 -15.34 9.66
N VAL A 20 -31.94 -15.70 10.92
CA VAL A 20 -32.78 -16.62 11.71
C VAL A 20 -34.06 -15.91 12.15
N GLU A 21 -35.22 -16.52 11.90
CA GLU A 21 -36.50 -16.02 12.43
C GLU A 21 -36.53 -16.17 13.96
N ALA A 22 -36.41 -15.04 14.66
CA ALA A 22 -36.48 -14.99 16.12
C ALA A 22 -37.93 -15.16 16.60
N THR A 23 -38.15 -16.12 17.50
CA THR A 23 -39.49 -16.46 18.01
C THR A 23 -39.74 -15.90 19.41
N THR A 24 -38.67 -15.74 20.21
CA THR A 24 -38.74 -15.24 21.58
C THR A 24 -38.33 -13.76 21.68
N ARG A 25 -38.98 -12.98 22.55
CA ARG A 25 -38.66 -11.54 22.75
C ARG A 25 -37.16 -11.27 23.04
N LYS A 26 -36.49 -12.17 23.76
CA LYS A 26 -35.05 -12.07 24.04
C LYS A 26 -34.20 -12.27 22.78
N GLU A 27 -34.59 -13.20 21.91
CA GLU A 27 -33.91 -13.45 20.64
C GLU A 27 -34.02 -12.24 19.72
N VAL A 28 -35.20 -11.60 19.66
CA VAL A 28 -35.41 -10.37 18.89
C VAL A 28 -34.44 -9.26 19.33
N LEU A 29 -34.27 -9.07 20.65
CA LEU A 29 -33.33 -8.09 21.18
C LEU A 29 -31.87 -8.42 20.87
N LEU A 30 -31.49 -9.71 20.94
CA LEU A 30 -30.14 -10.16 20.63
C LEU A 30 -29.82 -10.03 19.14
N VAL A 31 -30.75 -10.37 18.25
CA VAL A 31 -30.60 -10.21 16.79
C VAL A 31 -30.47 -8.73 16.43
N ALA A 32 -31.25 -7.84 17.06
CA ALA A 32 -31.11 -6.40 16.87
C ALA A 32 -29.71 -5.90 17.29
N ALA A 33 -29.26 -6.26 18.50
CA ALA A 33 -27.94 -5.88 18.99
C ALA A 33 -26.79 -6.45 18.13
N LEU A 34 -26.97 -7.66 17.59
CA LEU A 34 -26.02 -8.30 16.69
C LEU A 34 -25.92 -7.54 15.36
N ARG A 35 -27.05 -7.19 14.74
CA ARG A 35 -27.07 -6.38 13.50
C ARG A 35 -26.39 -5.03 13.70
N GLU A 36 -26.69 -4.33 14.79
CA GLU A 36 -26.02 -3.06 15.13
C GLU A 36 -24.50 -3.23 15.34
N ALA A 37 -24.07 -4.34 15.94
CA ALA A 37 -22.66 -4.64 16.11
C ALA A 37 -21.97 -4.94 14.77
N GLU A 38 -22.63 -5.72 13.90
CA GLU A 38 -22.12 -6.05 12.56
C GLU A 38 -22.01 -4.81 11.67
N GLU A 39 -23.02 -3.93 11.68
CA GLU A 39 -22.99 -2.66 10.96
C GLU A 39 -21.82 -1.78 11.42
N ARG A 40 -21.61 -1.66 12.74
CA ARG A 40 -20.46 -0.95 13.31
C ARG A 40 -19.14 -1.57 12.87
N CYS A 41 -19.02 -2.89 12.95
CA CYS A 41 -17.83 -3.61 12.49
C CYS A 41 -17.56 -3.38 11.00
N ALA A 42 -18.60 -3.39 10.16
CA ALA A 42 -18.47 -3.12 8.73
C ALA A 42 -17.99 -1.68 8.47
N MET A 43 -18.53 -0.71 9.21
CA MET A 43 -18.08 0.70 9.14
C MET A 43 -16.61 0.84 9.57
N TYR A 44 -16.20 0.21 10.67
CA TYR A 44 -14.81 0.25 11.11
C TYR A 44 -13.87 -0.42 10.11
N LYS A 45 -14.24 -1.57 9.54
CA LYS A 45 -13.45 -2.24 8.49
C LYS A 45 -13.22 -1.31 7.30
N LYS A 46 -14.28 -0.66 6.79
CA LYS A 46 -14.17 0.32 5.70
C LYS A 46 -13.21 1.44 6.05
N ARG A 47 -13.34 2.01 7.26
CA ARG A 47 -12.45 3.10 7.72
C ARG A 47 -11.00 2.67 7.84
N VAL A 48 -10.73 1.47 8.36
CA VAL A 48 -9.37 0.92 8.48
C VAL A 48 -8.76 0.73 7.09
N ILE A 49 -9.51 0.20 6.12
CA ILE A 49 -9.03 0.05 4.74
C ILE A 49 -8.66 1.42 4.16
N THR A 50 -9.50 2.44 4.34
CA THR A 50 -9.20 3.81 3.88
C THR A 50 -7.92 4.36 4.52
N LEU A 51 -7.75 4.19 5.83
CA LEU A 51 -6.56 4.65 6.54
C LEU A 51 -5.29 3.92 6.08
N GLN A 52 -5.37 2.61 5.86
CA GLN A 52 -4.27 1.82 5.34
C GLN A 52 -3.89 2.26 3.92
N ALA A 53 -4.87 2.46 3.04
CA ALA A 53 -4.63 2.96 1.69
C ALA A 53 -3.95 4.33 1.70
N GLN A 54 -4.38 5.24 2.60
CA GLN A 54 -3.74 6.54 2.78
C GLN A 54 -2.31 6.41 3.30
N ALA A 55 -2.06 5.52 4.27
CA ALA A 55 -0.73 5.30 4.81
C ALA A 55 0.26 4.80 3.74
N VAL A 56 -0.15 3.82 2.93
CA VAL A 56 0.66 3.29 1.82
C VAL A 56 0.94 4.37 0.79
N LEU A 57 -0.07 5.18 0.42
CA LEU A 57 0.13 6.26 -0.54
C LEU A 57 1.07 7.34 0.01
N ASN A 58 0.93 7.69 1.27
CA ASN A 58 1.80 8.65 1.94
C ASN A 58 3.23 8.15 2.01
N GLU A 59 3.45 6.86 2.30
CA GLU A 59 4.79 6.26 2.32
C GLU A 59 5.47 6.37 0.96
N VAL A 60 4.77 5.97 -0.11
CA VAL A 60 5.29 6.07 -1.48
C VAL A 60 5.60 7.53 -1.85
N TYR A 61 4.73 8.47 -1.47
CA TYR A 61 4.94 9.88 -1.72
C TYR A 61 6.13 10.44 -0.94
N CYS A 62 6.24 10.16 0.35
CA CYS A 62 7.35 10.61 1.19
C CYS A 62 8.68 10.05 0.69
N ASN A 63 8.72 8.77 0.32
CA ASN A 63 9.91 8.16 -0.27
C ASN A 63 10.33 8.88 -1.56
N LYS A 64 9.37 9.17 -2.46
CA LYS A 64 9.62 9.95 -3.68
C LYS A 64 10.20 11.33 -3.35
N LEU A 65 9.62 12.03 -2.39
CA LEU A 65 10.06 13.36 -1.98
C LEU A 65 11.47 13.33 -1.39
N TRP A 66 11.78 12.34 -0.56
CA TRP A 66 13.11 12.13 0.02
C TRP A 66 14.19 11.95 -1.04
N PHE A 67 13.96 11.08 -2.03
CA PHE A 67 14.92 10.90 -3.12
C PHE A 67 15.15 12.17 -3.94
N GLN A 68 14.07 12.90 -4.25
CA GLN A 68 14.18 14.18 -4.96
C GLN A 68 14.93 15.23 -4.15
N LEU A 69 14.72 15.27 -2.83
CA LEU A 69 15.40 16.21 -1.94
C LEU A 69 16.89 15.87 -1.84
N ALA A 70 17.23 14.61 -1.56
CA ALA A 70 18.60 14.13 -1.49
C ALA A 70 19.37 14.42 -2.80
N PHE A 71 18.72 14.23 -3.94
CA PHE A 71 19.31 14.56 -5.24
C PHE A 71 19.58 16.06 -5.41
N LYS A 72 18.61 16.91 -5.03
CA LYS A 72 18.79 18.37 -5.08
C LYS A 72 19.91 18.84 -4.16
N GLU A 73 20.00 18.26 -2.96
CA GLU A 73 21.05 18.57 -1.99
C GLU A 73 22.43 18.15 -2.52
N GLU A 74 22.54 16.96 -3.13
CA GLU A 74 23.78 16.50 -3.78
C GLU A 74 24.21 17.44 -4.91
N LYS A 75 23.25 17.88 -5.74
CA LYS A 75 23.50 18.84 -6.83
C LYS A 75 23.95 20.21 -6.32
N LEU A 76 23.39 20.68 -5.20
CA LEU A 76 23.82 21.93 -4.57
C LEU A 76 25.21 21.81 -3.92
N ALA A 77 25.53 20.65 -3.34
CA ALA A 77 26.83 20.41 -2.73
C ALA A 77 27.95 20.30 -3.78
N ASN A 78 27.66 19.70 -4.94
CA ASN A 78 28.63 19.47 -6.01
C ASN A 78 28.11 20.00 -7.36
N PRO A 79 28.07 21.32 -7.58
CA PRO A 79 27.49 21.91 -8.79
C PRO A 79 28.24 21.55 -10.08
N ASP A 80 29.55 21.29 -9.98
CA ASP A 80 30.42 20.99 -11.12
C ASP A 80 30.60 19.49 -11.40
N ALA A 81 30.07 18.63 -10.52
CA ALA A 81 30.12 17.19 -10.73
C ALA A 81 29.26 16.82 -11.95
N PRO A 82 29.78 15.97 -12.85
CA PRO A 82 28.96 15.47 -13.94
C PRO A 82 27.73 14.78 -13.33
N GLY A 83 26.53 15.18 -13.79
CA GLY A 83 25.25 14.71 -13.25
C GLY A 83 25.10 13.18 -13.32
N LYS A 84 24.06 12.64 -12.68
CA LYS A 84 23.74 11.20 -12.82
C LYS A 84 22.99 10.95 -14.13
N LEU A 85 23.06 9.71 -14.60
CA LEU A 85 22.32 9.24 -15.79
C LEU A 85 20.81 9.55 -15.74
N VAL A 86 20.23 9.57 -14.53
CA VAL A 86 18.83 9.95 -14.29
C VAL A 86 18.80 11.24 -13.48
N GLU A 87 18.33 12.32 -14.10
CA GLU A 87 18.36 13.68 -13.54
C GLU A 87 17.35 13.92 -12.41
N ASP A 88 16.33 13.08 -12.25
CA ASP A 88 15.27 13.31 -11.26
C ASP A 88 15.59 12.71 -9.88
N GLY A 89 16.69 11.95 -9.76
CA GLY A 89 17.06 11.24 -8.54
C GLY A 89 16.18 10.04 -8.16
N LEU A 90 15.18 9.72 -9.00
CA LEU A 90 14.25 8.63 -8.74
C LEU A 90 14.70 7.31 -9.38
N PRO A 91 14.55 6.17 -8.69
CA PRO A 91 14.76 4.85 -9.31
C PRO A 91 13.82 4.66 -10.50
N ARG A 92 14.38 4.26 -11.65
CA ARG A 92 13.63 3.90 -12.85
C ARG A 92 14.04 2.51 -13.30
N LEU A 93 13.06 1.69 -13.66
CA LEU A 93 13.31 0.44 -14.38
C LEU A 93 13.33 0.79 -15.87
N LEU A 94 14.51 0.69 -16.48
CA LEU A 94 14.68 0.86 -17.92
C LEU A 94 14.85 -0.53 -18.54
N SER A 95 14.23 -0.74 -19.69
CA SER A 95 14.52 -1.93 -20.50
C SER A 95 15.96 -1.88 -21.03
N GLY A 96 16.53 -3.01 -21.45
CA GLY A 96 17.94 -3.08 -21.85
C GLY A 96 18.30 -2.08 -22.96
N ASP A 97 17.42 -1.94 -23.95
CA ASP A 97 17.60 -1.03 -25.08
C ASP A 97 17.47 0.44 -24.64
N GLU A 98 16.43 0.79 -23.88
CA GLU A 98 16.24 2.15 -23.34
C GLU A 98 17.38 2.57 -22.40
N PHE A 99 17.89 1.64 -21.60
CA PHE A 99 19.04 1.89 -20.75
C PHE A 99 20.29 2.16 -21.59
N TYR A 100 20.53 1.34 -22.62
CA TYR A 100 21.68 1.50 -23.50
C TYR A 100 21.65 2.86 -24.22
N GLU A 101 20.51 3.23 -24.80
CA GLU A 101 20.33 4.54 -25.45
C GLU A 101 20.64 5.70 -24.50
N ARG A 102 20.10 5.65 -23.28
CA ARG A 102 20.37 6.67 -22.26
C ARG A 102 21.84 6.76 -21.88
N VAL A 103 22.54 5.64 -21.74
CA VAL A 103 23.98 5.63 -21.45
C VAL A 103 24.78 6.23 -22.60
N VAL A 104 24.40 5.95 -23.86
CA VAL A 104 25.05 6.55 -25.03
C VAL A 104 24.87 8.06 -25.05
N GLU A 105 23.64 8.57 -24.88
CA GLU A 105 23.35 10.00 -24.79
C GLU A 105 24.17 10.68 -23.69
N PHE A 106 24.18 10.07 -22.50
CA PHE A 106 24.87 10.61 -21.34
C PHE A 106 26.40 10.64 -21.51
N THR A 107 26.98 9.60 -22.10
CA THR A 107 28.43 9.55 -22.37
C THR A 107 28.85 10.53 -23.47
N GLN A 108 27.99 10.80 -24.46
CA GLN A 108 28.24 11.85 -25.46
C GLN A 108 28.21 13.24 -24.80
N TRP A 109 27.18 13.51 -24.01
CA TRP A 109 27.06 14.77 -23.26
C TRP A 109 28.25 15.03 -22.33
N GLN A 110 28.75 14.00 -21.62
CA GLN A 110 29.94 14.15 -20.77
C GLN A 110 31.19 14.56 -21.58
N LYS A 111 31.40 13.96 -22.75
CA LYS A 111 32.53 14.30 -23.62
C LYS A 111 32.45 15.73 -24.15
N GLU A 112 31.27 16.19 -24.54
CA GLU A 112 31.04 17.58 -24.97
C GLU A 112 31.36 18.57 -23.85
N LYS A 113 30.88 18.28 -22.63
CA LYS A 113 31.17 19.08 -21.43
C LYS A 113 32.66 19.12 -21.07
N GLU A 114 33.38 18.00 -21.22
CA GLU A 114 34.82 17.94 -20.98
C GLU A 114 35.60 18.75 -22.02
N LEU A 115 35.20 18.69 -23.30
CA LEU A 115 35.80 19.48 -24.37
C LEU A 115 35.56 20.99 -24.16
N GLU A 116 34.36 21.40 -23.77
CA GLU A 116 34.06 22.80 -23.42
C GLU A 116 34.89 23.32 -22.23
N LYS A 117 35.16 22.48 -21.23
CA LYS A 117 35.99 22.85 -20.08
C LYS A 117 37.49 22.91 -20.40
N ALA A 118 37.94 22.25 -21.46
CA ALA A 118 39.35 22.16 -21.85
C ALA A 118 39.78 23.19 -22.91
N ALA A 119 38.82 23.90 -23.52
CA ALA A 119 39.04 24.98 -24.49
C ALA A 119 39.05 26.36 -23.81
#